data_AF-A0A1J3HN29-F1
#
_entry.id   AF-A0A1J3HN29-F1
#
_cell.length_a   1.000
_cell.length_b   1.000
_cell.length_c   1.000
_cell.angle_alpha   90.00
_cell.angle_beta   90.00
_cell.angle_gamma   90.00
#
_symmetry.space_group_name_H-M   'P 1'
#
loop_
_entity.id
_entity.type
_entity.pdbx_description
1 polymer ?
#
loop_
_entity_poly.entity_id
_entity_poly.type
_entity_poly.pdbx_seq_one_letter_code
_entity_poly.pdbx_strand_id
1 'polypeptide(L)'
;CLPVSSKIVNFDFRSYIRFLNWIPAALQMPEPELIDHAGLDSAVYLRIYLIGIKIFVPIAILSWSILVPVNLTSHGLQLAKLRNVTSSNIDKLSISNVERGSDRFWAHLVMAYAFTIWTCYVLMREYEKIASMRLAFLQSEKRRADQFTVLVRNVPPDANESISENVEHFFMVNHPDHYLTNQVVY
;
A
#
# COMPACT_ATOMS: atom_id res chain seq x y z
N CYS A 1 17.55 -45.49 -34.67
CA CYS A 1 17.01 -45.40 -33.31
C CYS A 1 17.95 -44.59 -32.44
N LEU A 2 17.65 -43.31 -32.18
CA LEU A 2 18.42 -42.48 -31.24
C LEU A 2 17.79 -42.60 -29.85
N PRO A 3 18.56 -42.82 -28.77
CA PRO A 3 17.99 -42.92 -27.44
C PRO A 3 17.62 -41.51 -26.96
N VAL A 4 16.34 -41.32 -26.63
CA VAL A 4 15.86 -40.12 -25.94
C VAL A 4 16.42 -40.17 -24.52
N SER A 5 17.39 -39.30 -24.24
CA SER A 5 17.88 -39.08 -22.88
C SER A 5 16.78 -38.40 -22.07
N SER A 6 16.13 -39.16 -21.19
CA SER A 6 15.25 -38.59 -20.18
C SER A 6 16.13 -37.83 -19.17
N LYS A 7 16.11 -36.50 -19.23
CA LYS A 7 16.64 -35.66 -18.15
C LYS A 7 15.80 -35.91 -16.90
N ILE A 8 16.26 -36.79 -16.02
CA ILE A 8 15.72 -36.93 -14.68
C ILE A 8 16.12 -35.67 -13.92
N VAL A 9 15.17 -34.76 -13.73
CA VAL A 9 15.36 -33.58 -12.88
C VAL A 9 15.35 -34.07 -11.43
N ASN A 10 16.50 -34.00 -10.77
CA ASN A 10 16.62 -34.34 -9.35
C ASN A 10 15.92 -33.27 -8.51
N PHE A 11 14.65 -33.52 -8.15
CA PHE A 11 13.86 -32.67 -7.26
C PHE A 11 14.20 -33.00 -5.80
N ASP A 12 15.33 -32.50 -5.32
CA ASP A 12 15.64 -32.58 -3.89
C ASP A 12 14.84 -31.51 -3.12
N PHE A 13 13.65 -31.89 -2.65
CA PHE A 13 12.75 -31.03 -1.85
C PHE A 13 13.45 -30.40 -0.63
N ARG A 14 14.47 -31.06 -0.08
CA ARG A 14 15.26 -30.56 1.06
C ARG A 14 16.05 -29.32 0.71
N SER A 15 16.56 -29.23 -0.51
CA SER A 15 17.28 -28.06 -1.01
C SER A 15 16.35 -26.85 -1.15
N TYR A 16 15.08 -27.05 -1.54
CA TYR A 16 14.07 -26.00 -1.58
C TYR A 16 13.64 -25.52 -0.19
N ILE A 17 13.42 -26.43 0.77
CA ILE A 17 13.10 -26.02 2.15
C ILE A 17 14.25 -25.20 2.75
N ARG A 18 15.50 -25.65 2.54
CA ARG A 18 16.69 -24.96 3.07
C ARG A 18 16.85 -23.56 2.47
N PHE A 19 16.51 -23.38 1.19
CA PHE A 19 16.49 -22.06 0.56
C PHE A 19 15.49 -21.11 1.22
N LEU A 20 14.34 -21.58 1.72
CA LEU A 20 13.30 -20.73 2.31
C LEU A 20 13.55 -20.34 3.78
N ASN A 21 14.62 -20.82 4.41
CA ASN A 21 14.92 -20.55 5.82
C ASN A 21 15.08 -19.06 6.17
N TRP A 22 15.37 -18.19 5.20
CA TRP A 22 15.47 -16.74 5.44
C TRP A 22 14.10 -16.07 5.68
N ILE A 23 13.01 -16.66 5.16
CA ILE A 23 11.66 -16.09 5.27
C ILE A 23 11.19 -15.97 6.73
N PRO A 24 11.21 -17.04 7.55
CA PRO A 24 10.82 -16.93 8.95
C PRO A 24 11.77 -16.02 9.73
N ALA A 25 13.06 -15.99 9.41
CA ALA A 25 14.02 -15.09 10.04
C ALA A 25 13.70 -13.61 9.75
N ALA A 26 13.31 -13.28 8.51
CA ALA A 26 12.90 -11.93 8.13
C ALA A 26 11.59 -11.48 8.80
N LEU A 27 10.67 -12.42 9.09
CA LEU A 27 9.39 -12.12 9.75
C LEU A 27 9.49 -12.02 11.28
N GLN A 28 10.59 -12.47 11.88
CA GLN A 28 10.79 -12.44 13.34
C GLN A 28 11.27 -11.09 13.88
N MET A 29 11.69 -10.16 13.02
CA MET A 29 12.21 -8.86 13.45
C MET A 29 11.09 -7.99 14.05
N PRO A 30 11.22 -7.52 15.31
CA PRO A 30 10.20 -6.69 15.94
C PRO A 30 10.18 -5.28 15.35
N GLU A 31 8.97 -4.68 15.27
CA GLU A 31 8.74 -3.38 14.64
C GLU A 31 9.66 -2.24 15.18
N PRO A 32 9.94 -2.11 16.49
CA PRO A 32 10.83 -1.06 17.01
C PRO A 32 12.28 -1.20 16.55
N GLU A 33 12.79 -2.43 16.50
CA GLU A 33 14.17 -2.73 16.06
C GLU A 33 14.31 -2.45 14.55
N LEU A 34 13.27 -2.73 13.77
CA LEU A 34 13.23 -2.39 12.35
C LEU A 34 13.28 -0.88 12.12
N ILE A 35 12.57 -0.09 12.93
CA ILE A 35 12.58 1.38 12.83
C ILE A 35 13.96 1.93 13.16
N ASP A 36 14.62 1.42 14.20
CA ASP A 36 15.96 1.89 14.61
C ASP A 36 17.04 1.55 13.57
N HIS A 37 16.97 0.37 12.93
CA HIS A 37 17.95 -0.05 11.93
C HIS A 37 17.69 0.45 10.52
N ALA A 38 16.44 0.44 10.05
CA ALA A 38 16.09 0.73 8.65
C ALA A 38 15.35 2.07 8.46
N GLY A 39 14.99 2.74 9.56
CA GLY A 39 14.27 4.00 9.56
C GLY A 39 12.74 3.83 9.54
N LEU A 40 12.04 4.91 9.89
CA LEU A 40 10.58 4.96 9.94
C LEU A 40 9.95 4.69 8.56
N ASP A 41 10.50 5.28 7.50
CA ASP A 41 9.93 5.18 6.14
C ASP A 41 9.92 3.73 5.63
N SER A 42 11.01 3.00 5.84
CA SER A 42 11.11 1.58 5.51
C SER A 42 10.10 0.73 6.27
N ALA A 43 9.93 1.00 7.57
CA ALA A 43 8.94 0.31 8.41
C ALA A 43 7.50 0.59 7.94
N VAL A 44 7.19 1.84 7.59
CA VAL A 44 5.87 2.22 7.04
C VAL A 44 5.64 1.56 5.68
N TYR A 45 6.65 1.47 4.82
CA TYR A 45 6.55 0.76 3.55
C TYR A 45 6.22 -0.73 3.72
N LEU A 46 6.90 -1.42 4.66
CA LEU A 46 6.59 -2.82 4.96
C LEU A 46 5.18 -3.02 5.50
N ARG A 47 4.67 -2.06 6.27
CA ARG A 47 3.28 -2.10 6.74
C ARG A 47 2.27 -2.09 5.61
N ILE A 48 2.53 -1.42 4.47
CA ILE A 48 1.61 -1.43 3.31
C ILE A 48 1.29 -2.86 2.88
N TYR A 49 2.31 -3.74 2.84
CA TYR A 49 2.11 -5.16 2.53
C TYR A 49 1.34 -5.90 3.61
N LEU A 50 1.66 -5.66 4.88
CA LEU A 50 0.96 -6.30 6.01
C LEU A 50 -0.52 -5.89 6.10
N ILE A 51 -0.82 -4.61 5.84
CA ILE A 51 -2.20 -4.10 5.73
C ILE A 51 -2.90 -4.76 4.54
N GLY A 52 -2.22 -4.88 3.40
CA GLY A 52 -2.74 -5.59 2.23
C GLY A 52 -3.18 -7.02 2.59
N ILE A 53 -2.33 -7.78 3.28
CA ILE A 53 -2.68 -9.14 3.74
C ILE A 53 -3.87 -9.09 4.72
N LYS A 54 -3.87 -8.17 5.70
CA LYS A 54 -4.99 -8.00 6.66
C LYS A 54 -6.33 -7.67 5.99
N ILE A 55 -6.32 -6.91 4.90
CA ILE A 55 -7.52 -6.54 4.14
C ILE A 55 -7.96 -7.71 3.24
N PHE A 56 -7.05 -8.22 2.41
CA PHE A 56 -7.40 -9.15 1.34
C PHE A 56 -7.65 -10.58 1.81
N VAL A 57 -7.02 -11.06 2.88
CA VAL A 57 -7.24 -12.44 3.38
C VAL A 57 -8.70 -12.68 3.79
N PRO A 58 -9.33 -11.90 4.69
CA PRO A 58 -10.72 -12.12 5.05
C PRO A 58 -11.67 -11.89 3.87
N ILE A 59 -11.40 -10.90 3.02
CA ILE A 59 -12.19 -10.67 1.79
C ILE A 59 -12.12 -11.87 0.86
N ALA A 60 -10.93 -12.46 0.66
CA ALA A 60 -10.75 -13.64 -0.19
C ALA A 60 -11.49 -14.86 0.38
N ILE A 61 -11.40 -15.09 1.70
CA ILE A 61 -12.14 -16.18 2.37
C ILE A 61 -13.64 -16.00 2.19
N LEU A 62 -14.19 -14.81 2.48
CA LEU A 62 -15.62 -14.54 2.36
C LEU A 62 -16.10 -14.60 0.90
N SER A 63 -15.30 -14.07 -0.04
CA SER A 63 -15.60 -14.13 -1.48
C SER A 63 -15.63 -15.59 -1.96
N TRP A 64 -14.66 -16.39 -1.55
CA TRP A 64 -14.60 -17.80 -1.91
C TRP A 64 -15.74 -18.62 -1.29
N SER A 65 -16.10 -18.36 -0.03
CA SER A 65 -17.17 -19.08 0.66
C SER A 65 -18.58 -18.68 0.22
N ILE A 66 -18.80 -17.42 -0.21
CA ILE A 66 -20.14 -16.88 -0.49
C ILE A 66 -20.31 -16.53 -1.97
N LEU A 67 -19.46 -15.64 -2.50
CA LEU A 67 -19.63 -15.11 -3.87
C LEU A 67 -19.39 -16.17 -4.94
N VAL A 68 -18.40 -17.07 -4.74
CA VAL A 68 -18.11 -18.13 -5.71
C VAL A 68 -19.30 -19.09 -5.88
N PRO A 69 -19.89 -19.68 -4.81
CA PRO A 69 -21.11 -20.49 -4.95
C PRO A 69 -22.31 -19.73 -5.54
N VAL A 70 -22.53 -18.48 -5.12
CA VAL A 70 -23.64 -17.64 -5.64
C VAL A 70 -23.50 -17.41 -7.14
N ASN A 71 -22.29 -17.14 -7.61
CA ASN A 71 -22.03 -16.89 -9.03
C ASN A 71 -22.08 -18.19 -9.85
N LEU A 72 -21.50 -19.29 -9.36
CA LEU A 72 -21.46 -20.57 -10.09
C LEU A 72 -22.82 -21.24 -10.24
N THR A 73 -23.73 -21.06 -9.27
CA THR A 73 -25.08 -21.63 -9.30
C THR A 73 -26.04 -20.86 -10.23
N SER A 74 -25.58 -19.81 -10.89
CA SER A 74 -26.37 -19.04 -11.85
C SER A 74 -26.16 -19.53 -13.29
N HIS A 75 -27.17 -19.36 -14.14
CA HIS A 75 -27.16 -19.78 -15.55
C HIS A 75 -27.14 -18.59 -16.54
N GLY A 76 -26.93 -17.36 -16.05
CA GLY A 76 -27.00 -16.14 -16.85
C GLY A 76 -26.04 -16.13 -18.05
N LEU A 77 -24.84 -16.68 -17.89
CA LEU A 77 -23.85 -16.75 -18.98
C LEU A 77 -24.22 -17.79 -20.05
N GLN A 78 -24.93 -18.87 -19.68
CA GLN A 78 -25.45 -19.85 -20.65
C GLN A 78 -26.50 -19.20 -21.55
N LEU A 79 -27.38 -18.38 -20.98
CA LEU A 79 -28.38 -17.60 -21.73
C LEU A 79 -27.73 -16.51 -22.60
N ALA A 80 -26.67 -15.87 -22.11
CA ALA A 80 -25.91 -14.88 -22.88
C ALA A 80 -25.15 -15.50 -24.07
N LYS A 81 -24.64 -16.73 -23.93
CA LYS A 81 -23.99 -17.46 -25.02
C LYS A 81 -24.94 -17.76 -26.19
N LEU A 82 -26.23 -18.00 -25.91
CA LEU A 82 -27.28 -18.12 -26.94
C LEU A 82 -27.50 -16.81 -27.72
N ARG A 83 -27.08 -15.67 -27.17
CA ARG A 83 -27.15 -14.33 -27.79
C ARG A 83 -25.81 -13.91 -28.41
N ASN A 84 -24.95 -14.87 -28.78
CA ASN A 84 -23.60 -14.64 -29.35
C ASN A 84 -22.63 -13.84 -28.47
N VAL A 85 -22.77 -13.89 -27.14
CA VAL A 85 -21.77 -13.32 -26.22
C VAL A 85 -20.63 -14.32 -26.01
N THR A 86 -19.39 -13.89 -26.24
CA THR A 86 -18.19 -14.66 -25.93
C THR A 86 -17.91 -14.63 -24.43
N SER A 87 -17.60 -15.78 -23.85
CA SER A 87 -17.37 -15.89 -22.41
C SER A 87 -16.37 -17.00 -22.06
N SER A 88 -15.48 -16.73 -21.11
CA SER A 88 -14.49 -17.65 -20.57
C SER A 88 -15.01 -18.43 -19.36
N ASN A 89 -14.24 -19.41 -18.88
CA ASN A 89 -14.58 -20.15 -17.66
C ASN A 89 -14.43 -19.29 -16.40
N ILE A 90 -13.59 -18.26 -16.42
CA ILE A 90 -13.38 -17.35 -15.28
C ILE A 90 -14.59 -16.43 -15.10
N ASP A 91 -15.28 -16.09 -16.19
CA ASP A 91 -16.48 -15.25 -16.17
C ASP A 91 -17.66 -15.91 -15.41
N LYS A 92 -17.64 -17.24 -15.26
CA LYS A 92 -18.60 -17.99 -14.45
C LYS A 92 -18.48 -17.69 -12.95
N LEU A 93 -17.30 -17.26 -12.50
CA LEU A 93 -17.02 -16.91 -11.10
C LEU A 93 -17.37 -15.46 -10.79
N SER A 94 -17.70 -14.66 -11.79
CA SER A 94 -17.99 -13.23 -11.67
C SER A 94 -19.49 -12.95 -11.68
N ILE A 95 -19.83 -11.71 -11.34
CA ILE A 95 -21.19 -11.16 -11.41
C ILE A 95 -21.79 -11.27 -12.82
N SER A 96 -20.95 -11.38 -13.86
CA SER A 96 -21.36 -11.59 -15.25
C SER A 96 -22.19 -12.87 -15.47
N ASN A 97 -22.06 -13.88 -14.61
CA ASN A 97 -22.89 -15.09 -14.68
C ASN A 97 -24.26 -14.93 -14.01
N VAL A 98 -24.49 -13.87 -13.24
CA VAL A 98 -25.75 -13.62 -12.54
C VAL A 98 -26.82 -13.12 -13.53
N GLU A 99 -27.97 -13.79 -13.57
CA GLU A 99 -29.08 -13.41 -14.44
C GLU A 99 -29.69 -12.06 -14.02
N ARG A 100 -30.05 -11.23 -15.01
CA ARG A 100 -30.66 -9.92 -14.76
C ARG A 100 -32.00 -10.08 -14.05
N GLY A 101 -32.20 -9.33 -12.96
CA GLY A 101 -33.41 -9.42 -12.13
C GLY A 101 -33.36 -10.51 -11.06
N SER A 102 -32.24 -11.25 -10.92
CA SER A 102 -32.10 -12.26 -9.87
C SER A 102 -31.81 -11.63 -8.50
N ASP A 103 -32.43 -12.19 -7.45
CA ASP A 103 -32.15 -11.80 -6.06
C ASP A 103 -30.70 -12.04 -5.62
N ARG A 104 -29.91 -12.80 -6.40
CA ARG A 104 -28.47 -13.02 -6.17
C ARG A 104 -27.65 -11.72 -6.14
N PHE A 105 -28.12 -10.64 -6.78
CA PHE A 105 -27.48 -9.33 -6.68
C PHE A 105 -27.47 -8.75 -5.26
N TRP A 106 -28.42 -9.12 -4.41
CA TRP A 106 -28.41 -8.72 -2.99
C TRP A 106 -27.19 -9.26 -2.26
N ALA A 107 -26.73 -10.47 -2.58
CA ALA A 107 -25.51 -11.02 -2.01
C ALA A 107 -24.29 -10.16 -2.37
N HIS A 108 -24.19 -9.72 -3.64
CA HIS A 108 -23.13 -8.80 -4.08
C HIS A 108 -23.20 -7.46 -3.37
N LEU A 109 -24.40 -6.89 -3.23
CA LEU A 109 -24.60 -5.61 -2.55
C LEU A 109 -24.18 -5.66 -1.08
N VAL A 110 -24.66 -6.67 -0.35
CA VAL A 110 -24.31 -6.87 1.07
C VAL A 110 -22.81 -7.10 1.23
N MET A 111 -22.20 -7.91 0.36
CA MET A 111 -20.77 -8.18 0.40
C MET A 111 -19.94 -6.93 0.07
N ALA A 112 -20.38 -6.09 -0.87
CA ALA A 112 -19.72 -4.83 -1.16
C ALA A 112 -19.70 -3.91 0.07
N TYR A 113 -20.84 -3.74 0.76
CA TYR A 113 -20.88 -2.97 2.00
C TYR A 113 -19.98 -3.57 3.09
N ALA A 114 -20.02 -4.90 3.28
CA ALA A 114 -19.17 -5.58 4.25
C ALA A 114 -17.67 -5.36 3.95
N PHE A 115 -17.26 -5.50 2.69
CA PHE A 115 -15.87 -5.27 2.26
C PHE A 115 -15.45 -3.82 2.43
N THR A 116 -16.30 -2.86 2.07
CA THR A 116 -16.01 -1.44 2.26
C THR A 116 -15.86 -1.09 3.73
N ILE A 117 -16.82 -1.49 4.58
CA ILE A 117 -16.77 -1.23 6.03
C ILE A 117 -15.51 -1.85 6.65
N TRP A 118 -15.20 -3.10 6.31
CA TRP A 118 -14.00 -3.78 6.78
C TRP A 118 -12.71 -3.06 6.36
N THR A 119 -12.62 -2.71 5.08
CA THR A 119 -11.45 -2.01 4.52
C THR A 119 -11.26 -0.65 5.19
N CYS A 120 -12.33 0.14 5.32
CA CYS A 120 -12.28 1.43 6.00
C CYS A 120 -11.90 1.30 7.48
N TYR A 121 -12.41 0.28 8.18
CA TYR A 121 -12.03 0.01 9.57
C TYR A 121 -10.54 -0.31 9.70
N VAL A 122 -10.01 -1.21 8.88
CA VAL A 122 -8.58 -1.58 8.91
C VAL A 122 -7.70 -0.37 8.55
N LEU A 123 -8.08 0.40 7.53
CA LEU A 123 -7.37 1.61 7.14
C LEU A 123 -7.35 2.66 8.25
N MET A 124 -8.49 2.90 8.91
CA MET A 124 -8.57 3.86 10.02
C MET A 124 -7.66 3.46 11.19
N ARG A 125 -7.68 2.18 11.56
CA ARG A 125 -6.85 1.65 12.65
C ARG A 125 -5.36 1.74 12.35
N GLU A 126 -4.96 1.43 11.12
CA GLU A 126 -3.54 1.54 10.76
C GLU A 126 -3.13 3.01 10.59
N TYR A 127 -4.00 3.87 10.05
CA TYR A 127 -3.71 5.30 9.94
C TYR A 127 -3.43 5.92 11.31
N GLU A 128 -4.26 5.61 12.32
CA GLU A 128 -4.05 6.01 13.71
C GLU A 128 -2.68 5.54 14.23
N LYS A 129 -2.31 4.28 13.98
CA LYS A 129 -1.00 3.73 14.36
C LYS A 129 0.16 4.43 13.66
N ILE A 130 0.05 4.68 12.35
CA ILE A 130 1.09 5.38 11.56
C ILE A 130 1.25 6.81 12.05
N ALA A 131 0.15 7.51 12.34
CA ALA A 131 0.19 8.84 12.91
C ALA A 131 0.89 8.85 14.27
N SER A 132 0.59 7.91 15.17
CA SER A 132 1.24 7.82 16.47
C SER A 132 2.73 7.48 16.37
N MET A 133 3.11 6.56 15.47
CA MET A 133 4.52 6.23 15.22
C MET A 133 5.29 7.42 14.67
N ARG A 134 4.71 8.16 13.71
CA ARG A 134 5.34 9.36 13.15
C ARG A 134 5.53 10.44 14.21
N LEU A 135 4.53 10.66 15.06
CA LEU A 135 4.62 11.63 16.15
C LEU A 135 5.70 11.23 17.16
N ALA A 136 5.74 9.96 17.56
CA ALA A 136 6.76 9.44 18.47
C ALA A 136 8.17 9.56 17.86
N PHE A 137 8.32 9.26 16.56
CA PHE A 137 9.57 9.42 15.84
C PHE A 137 10.05 10.88 15.85
N LEU A 138 9.18 11.82 15.46
CA LEU A 138 9.48 13.26 15.47
C LEU A 138 9.89 13.79 16.86
N GLN A 139 9.29 13.25 17.93
CA GLN A 139 9.65 13.61 19.30
C GLN A 139 11.02 13.05 19.73
N SER A 140 11.40 11.87 19.21
CA SER A 140 12.66 11.20 19.53
C SER A 140 13.84 11.64 18.67
N GLU A 141 13.57 12.35 17.57
CA GLU A 141 14.57 12.65 16.56
C GLU A 141 15.59 13.69 17.05
N LYS A 142 16.88 13.43 16.77
CA LYS A 142 17.96 14.36 17.11
C LYS A 142 17.81 15.66 16.31
N ARG A 143 18.37 16.76 16.82
CA ARG A 143 18.42 18.03 16.10
C ARG A 143 19.05 17.84 14.71
N ARG A 144 18.28 18.17 13.67
CA ARG A 144 18.72 18.19 12.28
C ARG A 144 18.48 19.57 11.68
N ALA A 145 19.25 19.93 10.67
CA ALA A 145 19.17 21.26 10.04
C ALA A 145 17.80 21.54 9.40
N ASP A 146 17.12 20.51 8.89
CA ASP A 146 15.79 20.63 8.28
C ASP A 146 14.68 21.07 9.27
N GLN A 147 14.88 20.85 10.57
CA GLN A 147 13.95 21.33 11.62
C GLN A 147 14.04 22.84 11.83
N PHE A 148 15.14 23.48 11.39
CA PHE A 148 15.43 24.91 11.58
C PHE A 148 15.55 25.69 10.26
N THR A 149 15.36 25.02 9.12
CA THR A 149 15.56 25.61 7.78
C THR A 149 14.24 25.67 7.04
N VAL A 150 13.87 26.85 6.54
CA VAL A 150 12.66 27.06 5.75
C VAL A 150 13.04 27.39 4.32
N LEU A 151 12.43 26.70 3.35
CA LEU A 151 12.63 26.99 1.94
C LEU A 151 11.69 28.13 1.49
N VAL A 152 12.26 29.29 1.22
CA VAL A 152 11.54 30.44 0.67
C VAL A 152 11.61 30.42 -0.86
N ARG A 153 10.47 30.58 -1.53
CA ARG A 153 10.36 30.57 -3.00
C ARG A 153 9.66 31.82 -3.50
N ASN A 154 9.89 32.17 -4.76
CA ASN A 154 9.28 33.33 -5.44
C ASN A 154 9.55 34.65 -4.73
N VAL A 155 10.80 34.90 -4.36
CA VAL A 155 11.21 36.21 -3.83
C VAL A 155 11.01 37.26 -4.94
N PRO A 156 10.28 38.35 -4.68
CA PRO A 156 10.07 39.39 -5.68
C PRO A 156 11.40 40.03 -6.07
N PRO A 157 11.62 40.31 -7.37
CA PRO A 157 12.83 41.00 -7.80
C PRO A 157 12.78 42.44 -7.29
N ASP A 158 13.85 42.86 -6.62
CA ASP A 158 14.08 44.26 -6.27
C ASP A 158 15.10 44.85 -7.26
N ALA A 159 14.90 46.12 -7.64
CA ALA A 159 15.81 46.84 -8.52
C ALA A 159 17.04 47.37 -7.77
N ASN A 160 16.94 47.54 -6.45
CA ASN A 160 17.95 48.18 -5.63
C ASN A 160 18.74 47.20 -4.75
N GLU A 161 18.16 46.05 -4.42
CA GLU A 161 18.73 45.07 -3.49
C GLU A 161 18.92 43.71 -4.16
N SER A 162 19.99 43.01 -3.78
CA SER A 162 20.15 41.61 -4.16
C SER A 162 19.11 40.73 -3.45
N ILE A 163 18.81 39.55 -4.01
CA ILE A 163 17.86 38.60 -3.39
C ILE A 163 18.29 38.24 -1.96
N SER A 164 19.60 38.18 -1.68
CA SER A 164 20.12 37.91 -0.34
C SER A 164 19.78 39.02 0.64
N GLU A 165 20.04 40.27 0.27
CA GLU A 165 19.80 41.45 1.12
C GLU A 165 18.30 41.65 1.39
N ASN A 166 17.47 41.50 0.36
CA ASN A 166 16.02 41.61 0.50
C ASN A 166 15.46 40.56 1.47
N VAL A 167 15.91 39.30 1.36
CA VAL A 167 15.51 38.23 2.28
C VAL A 167 16.00 38.51 3.70
N GLU A 168 17.27 38.90 3.86
CA GLU A 168 17.84 39.24 5.17
C GLU A 168 17.07 40.39 5.84
N HIS A 169 16.84 41.48 5.11
CA HIS A 169 16.07 42.63 5.59
C HIS A 169 14.65 42.23 6.00
N PHE A 170 13.94 41.45 5.16
CA PHE A 170 12.59 40.98 5.46
C PHE A 170 12.53 40.17 6.77
N PHE A 171 13.44 39.21 6.96
CA PHE A 171 13.43 38.36 8.15
C PHE A 171 13.93 39.08 9.40
N MET A 172 14.87 40.01 9.28
CA MET A 172 15.32 40.84 10.40
C MET A 172 14.21 41.76 10.92
N VAL A 173 13.37 42.29 10.02
CA VAL A 173 12.24 43.15 10.40
C VAL A 173 11.08 42.35 11.01
N ASN A 174 10.71 41.21 10.41
CA ASN A 174 9.53 40.45 10.82
C ASN A 174 9.79 39.38 11.90
N HIS A 175 11.01 38.83 11.95
CA HIS A 175 11.40 37.73 12.84
C HIS A 175 12.78 37.96 13.50
N PRO A 176 13.00 39.09 14.19
CA PRO A 176 14.32 39.50 14.69
C PRO A 176 14.95 38.49 15.66
N ASP A 177 14.14 37.86 16.53
CA ASP A 177 14.66 36.96 17.56
C ASP A 177 14.93 35.52 17.05
N HIS A 178 14.51 35.19 15.83
CA HIS A 178 14.55 33.82 15.30
C HIS A 178 15.38 33.69 14.03
N TYR A 179 15.69 34.81 13.36
CA TYR A 179 16.53 34.80 12.17
C TYR A 179 17.98 34.47 12.53
N LEU A 180 18.60 33.60 11.73
CA LEU A 180 20.00 33.16 11.92
C LEU A 180 20.85 33.47 10.69
N THR A 181 20.46 32.93 9.53
CA THR A 181 21.18 33.08 8.26
C THR A 181 20.26 32.70 7.11
N ASN A 182 20.59 33.14 5.90
CA ASN A 182 20.01 32.67 4.64
C ASN A 182 21.09 32.07 3.73
N GLN A 183 20.66 31.28 2.74
CA GLN A 183 21.51 30.79 1.66
C GLN A 183 20.73 30.88 0.35
N VAL A 184 21.25 31.63 -0.61
CA VAL A 184 20.63 31.77 -1.94
C VAL A 184 20.95 30.53 -2.78
N VAL A 185 19.93 30.01 -3.45
CA VAL A 185 20.08 28.91 -4.43
C VAL A 185 20.27 29.54 -5.81
N TYR A 186 21.41 29.24 -6.45
CA TYR A 186 21.76 29.71 -7.79
C TYR A 186 21.35 28.71 -8.87
#